data_AF-A0A2K6A5D6-F1
#
_entry.id   AF-A0A2K6A5D6-F1
#
_cell.length_a   1.000
_cell.length_b   1.000
_cell.length_c   1.000
_cell.angle_alpha   90.00
_cell.angle_beta   90.00
_cell.angle_gamma   90.00
#
_symmetry.space_group_name_H-M   'P 1'
#
loop_
_entity.id
_entity.type
_entity.pdbx_description
1 polymer ?
#
loop_
_entity_poly.entity_id
_entity_poly.type
_entity_poly.pdbx_seq_one_letter_code
_entity_poly.pdbx_strand_id
1 'polypeptide(L)'
;MAAAALRRFWSRRRAEAGDAAAAKPGVWARLGSWARALLRDYAEACRDAAAEASARPGRAAVYVGLLGGAAACFTLAPSEGAFEEALLEASGTLLLLAPATRNRESEAFVQRLLWLRGRGRLRHVNLGLCSLVYEAPFDAQASLYQARCRYLQPRWSDFPGRVLDVGFVGRWWVLGARMRDCDINDDEFLHLPAHLRVVGPQQLHSETNERLFDEKYKPVVLTDDQVDQALWEEQVLQKEKKDRLALSQAHSLVQAEAPR
;
A
#
# COMPACT_ATOMS: atom_id res chain seq x y z
N MET A 1 40.73 -93.65 29.33
CA MET A 1 40.93 -92.36 30.04
C MET A 1 41.00 -91.13 29.11
N ALA A 2 40.65 -91.21 27.81
CA ALA A 2 40.76 -90.07 26.87
C ALA A 2 39.44 -89.31 26.61
N ALA A 3 38.27 -89.86 26.97
CA ALA A 3 36.97 -89.24 26.71
C ALA A 3 36.55 -88.17 27.73
N ALA A 4 37.13 -88.18 28.94
CA ALA A 4 36.79 -87.23 30.01
C ALA A 4 37.50 -85.87 29.86
N ALA A 5 38.69 -85.85 29.24
CA ALA A 5 39.45 -84.62 29.03
C ALA A 5 38.86 -83.74 27.90
N LEU A 6 38.32 -84.36 26.84
CA LEU A 6 37.69 -83.65 25.73
C LEU A 6 36.37 -82.98 26.13
N ARG A 7 35.53 -83.63 26.95
CA ARG A 7 34.29 -82.98 27.43
C ARG A 7 34.55 -81.78 28.34
N ARG A 8 35.61 -81.82 29.15
CA ARG A 8 36.00 -80.70 30.02
C ARG A 8 36.60 -79.52 29.25
N PHE A 9 37.27 -79.77 28.12
CA PHE A 9 37.78 -78.70 27.26
C PHE A 9 36.65 -78.00 26.48
N TRP A 10 35.64 -78.76 26.04
CA TRP A 10 34.50 -78.21 25.32
C TRP A 10 33.50 -77.46 26.22
N SER A 11 33.36 -77.85 27.50
CA SER A 11 32.53 -77.10 28.45
C SER A 11 33.21 -75.83 28.95
N ARG A 12 34.54 -75.81 29.09
CA ARG A 12 35.31 -74.59 29.45
C ARG A 12 35.31 -73.55 28.34
N ARG A 13 35.43 -73.98 27.07
CA ARG A 13 35.35 -73.07 25.91
C ARG A 13 33.95 -72.46 25.71
N ARG A 14 32.90 -73.11 26.22
CA ARG A 14 31.53 -72.57 26.20
C ARG A 14 31.27 -71.56 27.32
N ALA A 15 32.02 -71.62 28.42
CA ALA A 15 31.92 -70.68 29.53
C ALA A 15 32.73 -69.39 29.30
N GLU A 16 33.81 -69.43 28.51
CA GLU A 16 34.60 -68.24 28.13
C GLU A 16 34.05 -67.50 26.89
N ALA A 17 32.98 -68.00 26.27
CA ALA A 17 32.22 -67.28 25.25
C ALA A 17 31.13 -66.36 25.86
N GLY A 18 31.22 -66.09 27.17
CA GLY A 18 30.27 -65.30 27.95
C GLY A 18 30.69 -63.85 28.20
N ASP A 19 31.83 -63.40 27.69
CA ASP A 19 32.24 -62.00 27.75
C ASP A 19 32.59 -61.54 26.33
N ALA A 20 31.54 -61.36 25.52
CA ALA A 20 31.65 -60.53 24.34
C ALA A 20 31.95 -59.11 24.81
N ALA A 21 33.24 -58.81 24.97
CA ALA A 21 33.74 -57.45 25.16
C ALA A 21 32.99 -56.55 24.18
N ALA A 22 32.09 -55.73 24.70
CA ALA A 22 31.22 -54.88 23.92
C ALA A 22 32.12 -54.03 23.02
N ALA A 23 32.22 -54.42 21.75
CA ALA A 23 32.99 -53.71 20.76
C ALA A 23 32.47 -52.27 20.79
N LYS A 24 33.35 -51.31 21.13
CA LYS A 24 32.97 -49.90 21.23
C LYS A 24 32.22 -49.56 19.94
N PRO A 25 30.93 -49.18 20.01
CA PRO A 25 30.15 -48.98 18.80
C PRO A 25 30.90 -47.98 17.93
N GLY A 26 31.15 -48.37 16.68
CA GLY A 26 31.86 -47.52 15.73
C GLY A 26 31.23 -46.12 15.71
N VAL A 27 32.02 -45.09 15.46
CA VAL A 27 31.57 -43.69 15.50
C VAL A 27 30.29 -43.48 14.69
N TRP A 28 30.13 -44.19 13.57
CA TRP A 28 28.93 -44.23 12.74
C TRP A 28 27.68 -44.82 13.41
N ALA A 29 27.83 -45.87 14.22
CA ALA A 29 26.72 -46.44 14.99
C ALA A 29 26.28 -45.50 16.12
N ARG A 30 27.23 -44.81 16.77
CA ARG A 30 26.94 -43.79 17.77
C ARG A 30 26.25 -42.57 17.16
N LEU A 31 26.74 -42.09 16.02
CA LEU A 31 26.13 -41.00 15.25
C LEU A 31 24.71 -41.38 14.79
N GLY A 32 24.51 -42.62 14.32
CA GLY A 32 23.18 -43.11 13.94
C GLY A 32 22.21 -43.21 15.12
N SER A 33 22.68 -43.66 16.29
CA SER A 33 21.86 -43.67 17.50
C SER A 33 21.51 -42.26 17.99
N TRP A 34 22.46 -41.33 17.91
CA TRP A 34 22.26 -39.93 18.25
C TRP A 34 21.28 -39.24 17.30
N ALA A 35 21.45 -39.42 15.99
CA ALA A 35 20.54 -38.87 14.98
C ALA A 35 19.11 -39.41 15.15
N ARG A 36 18.98 -40.70 15.49
CA ARG A 36 17.67 -41.31 15.78
C ARG A 36 17.02 -40.74 17.04
N ALA A 37 17.80 -40.51 18.10
CA ALA A 37 17.30 -39.86 19.32
C ALA A 37 16.85 -38.42 19.00
N LEU A 38 17.69 -37.65 18.30
CA LEU A 38 17.37 -36.29 17.90
C LEU A 38 16.09 -36.20 17.06
N LEU A 39 15.90 -37.10 16.08
CA LEU A 39 14.68 -37.16 15.28
C LEU A 39 13.45 -37.50 16.12
N ARG A 40 13.58 -38.36 17.14
CA ARG A 40 12.48 -38.67 18.07
C ARG A 40 12.12 -37.46 18.91
N ASP A 41 13.12 -36.73 19.42
CA ASP A 41 12.90 -35.52 20.22
C ASP A 41 12.15 -34.45 19.41
N TYR A 42 12.53 -34.22 18.15
CA TYR A 42 11.79 -33.30 17.26
C TYR A 42 10.38 -33.80 16.92
N ALA A 43 10.19 -35.11 16.71
CA ALA A 43 8.87 -35.67 16.44
C ALA A 43 7.93 -35.60 17.66
N GLU A 44 8.47 -35.70 18.87
CA GLU A 44 7.75 -35.46 20.12
C GLU A 44 7.40 -33.98 20.26
N ALA A 45 8.36 -33.08 20.06
CA ALA A 45 8.12 -31.64 20.09
C ALA A 45 7.02 -31.19 19.09
N CYS A 46 6.98 -31.76 17.89
CA CYS A 46 5.92 -31.49 16.91
C CYS A 46 4.55 -32.00 17.37
N ARG A 47 4.49 -33.18 18.01
CA ARG A 47 3.22 -33.73 18.55
C ARG A 47 2.70 -32.88 19.70
N ASP A 48 3.58 -32.44 20.59
CA ASP A 48 3.23 -31.56 21.70
C ASP A 48 2.77 -30.19 21.20
N ALA A 49 3.43 -29.63 20.18
CA ALA A 49 3.01 -28.38 19.55
C ALA A 49 1.61 -28.51 18.90
N ALA A 50 1.31 -29.64 18.25
CA ALA A 50 -0.02 -29.90 17.69
C ALA A 50 -1.10 -30.06 18.77
N ALA A 51 -0.77 -30.73 19.88
CA ALA A 51 -1.67 -30.85 21.03
C ALA A 51 -1.94 -29.48 21.67
N GLU A 52 -0.92 -28.64 21.88
CA GLU A 52 -1.08 -27.28 22.41
C GLU A 52 -1.87 -26.39 21.45
N ALA A 53 -1.66 -26.52 20.13
CA ALA A 53 -2.40 -25.77 19.13
C ALA A 53 -3.89 -26.10 19.11
N SER A 54 -4.25 -27.37 19.28
CA SER A 54 -5.65 -27.79 19.39
C SER A 54 -6.30 -27.43 20.73
N ALA A 55 -5.52 -27.43 21.82
CA ALA A 55 -5.99 -26.99 23.13
C ALA A 55 -6.22 -25.47 23.21
N ARG A 56 -5.42 -24.66 22.50
CA ARG A 56 -5.48 -23.19 22.52
C ARG A 56 -5.38 -22.58 21.12
N PRO A 57 -6.44 -22.67 20.30
CA PRO A 57 -6.41 -22.22 18.90
C PRO A 57 -6.12 -20.73 18.75
N GLY A 58 -6.58 -19.87 19.68
CA GLY A 58 -6.31 -18.43 19.64
C GLY A 58 -4.83 -18.09 19.79
N ARG A 59 -4.10 -18.77 20.69
CA ARG A 59 -2.65 -18.54 20.85
C ARG A 59 -1.87 -19.07 19.66
N ALA A 60 -2.25 -20.25 19.16
CA ALA A 60 -1.65 -20.83 17.96
C ALA A 60 -1.83 -19.91 16.74
N ALA A 61 -3.02 -19.35 16.53
CA ALA A 61 -3.29 -18.40 15.46
C ALA A 61 -2.39 -17.15 15.55
N VAL A 62 -2.17 -16.61 16.76
CA VAL A 62 -1.26 -15.46 16.97
C VAL A 62 0.17 -15.83 16.62
N TYR A 63 0.68 -16.98 17.06
CA TYR A 63 2.06 -17.40 16.76
C TYR A 63 2.26 -17.69 15.28
N VAL A 64 1.32 -18.39 14.64
CA VAL A 64 1.36 -18.65 13.19
C VAL A 64 1.25 -17.36 12.39
N GLY A 65 0.37 -16.44 12.81
CA GLY A 65 0.22 -15.12 12.21
C GLY A 65 1.49 -14.28 12.33
N LEU A 66 2.15 -14.29 13.49
CA LEU A 66 3.40 -13.57 13.71
C LEU A 66 4.54 -14.17 12.88
N LEU A 67 4.68 -15.51 12.88
CA LEU A 67 5.72 -16.19 12.10
C LEU A 67 5.51 -16.00 10.60
N GLY A 68 4.28 -16.18 10.12
CA GLY A 68 3.90 -15.98 8.72
C GLY A 68 4.04 -14.52 8.31
N GLY A 69 3.62 -13.58 9.16
CA GLY A 69 3.80 -12.15 8.95
C GLY A 69 5.27 -11.75 8.87
N ALA A 70 6.11 -12.26 9.78
CA ALA A 70 7.55 -12.01 9.77
C ALA A 70 8.22 -12.60 8.52
N ALA A 71 7.87 -13.83 8.14
CA ALA A 71 8.36 -14.45 6.92
C ALA A 71 7.96 -13.67 5.66
N ALA A 72 6.69 -13.26 5.57
CA ALA A 72 6.19 -12.44 4.47
C ALA A 72 6.91 -11.08 4.40
N CYS A 73 7.10 -10.41 5.53
CA CYS A 73 7.83 -9.15 5.60
C CYS A 73 9.28 -9.33 5.16
N PHE A 74 9.93 -10.43 5.52
CA PHE A 74 11.30 -10.74 5.10
C PHE A 74 11.41 -10.94 3.59
N THR A 75 10.45 -11.65 2.98
CA THR A 75 10.43 -11.84 1.52
C THR A 75 10.02 -10.59 0.75
N LEU A 76 9.24 -9.70 1.37
CA LEU A 76 8.74 -8.48 0.77
C LEU A 76 9.58 -7.24 1.14
N ALA A 77 10.68 -7.40 1.87
CA ALA A 77 11.54 -6.27 2.23
C ALA A 77 12.19 -5.71 0.94
N PRO A 78 11.93 -4.43 0.57
CA PRO A 78 12.41 -3.92 -0.70
C PRO A 78 13.93 -3.72 -0.68
N SER A 79 14.56 -4.12 -1.78
CA SER A 79 16.00 -3.99 -2.01
C SER A 79 16.39 -2.56 -2.41
N GLU A 80 17.69 -2.27 -2.43
CA GLU A 80 18.22 -1.00 -2.96
C GLU A 80 17.81 -0.77 -4.41
N GLY A 81 17.84 -1.82 -5.25
CA GLY A 81 17.38 -1.74 -6.65
C GLY A 81 15.90 -1.38 -6.78
N ALA A 82 15.04 -1.88 -5.88
CA ALA A 82 13.63 -1.52 -5.86
C ALA A 82 13.40 -0.04 -5.48
N PHE A 83 14.28 0.54 -4.65
CA PHE A 83 14.22 1.98 -4.36
C PHE A 83 14.64 2.81 -5.57
N GLU A 84 15.72 2.41 -6.23
CA GLU A 84 16.23 3.07 -7.42
C GLU A 84 15.20 3.08 -8.56
N GLU A 85 14.53 1.95 -8.79
CA GLU A 85 13.43 1.84 -9.74
C GLU A 85 12.28 2.79 -9.37
N ALA A 86 11.79 2.73 -8.13
CA ALA A 86 10.70 3.58 -7.67
C ALA A 86 11.03 5.08 -7.75
N LEU A 87 12.28 5.47 -7.45
CA LEU A 87 12.74 6.85 -7.54
C LEU A 87 12.80 7.33 -8.99
N LEU A 88 13.31 6.51 -9.90
CA LEU A 88 13.36 6.84 -11.32
C LEU A 88 11.97 6.88 -11.94
N GLU A 89 11.08 5.97 -11.58
CA GLU A 89 9.67 5.98 -11.99
C GLU A 89 8.95 7.24 -11.47
N ALA A 90 9.13 7.60 -10.20
CA ALA A 90 8.60 8.84 -9.63
C ALA A 90 9.14 10.09 -10.36
N SER A 91 10.41 10.08 -10.77
CA SER A 91 10.96 11.16 -11.59
C SER A 91 10.35 11.20 -13.00
N GLY A 92 10.12 10.04 -13.61
CA GLY A 92 9.52 9.90 -14.93
C GLY A 92 8.07 10.39 -14.94
N THR A 93 7.28 10.02 -13.93
CA THR A 93 5.91 10.53 -13.77
C THR A 93 5.91 12.05 -13.63
N LEU A 94 6.73 12.64 -12.75
CA LEU A 94 6.85 14.10 -12.61
C LEU A 94 7.29 14.82 -13.90
N LEU A 95 8.06 14.18 -14.78
CA LEU A 95 8.49 14.77 -16.05
C LEU A 95 7.35 14.88 -17.07
N LEU A 96 6.31 14.06 -16.95
CA LEU A 96 5.14 14.11 -17.83
C LEU A 96 4.21 15.28 -17.50
N LEU A 97 4.28 15.79 -16.28
CA LEU A 97 3.41 16.87 -15.81
C LEU A 97 3.97 18.24 -16.16
N ALA A 98 3.09 19.19 -16.43
CA ALA A 98 3.48 20.58 -16.69
C ALA A 98 3.98 21.27 -15.40
N PRO A 99 4.90 22.25 -15.49
CA PRO A 99 5.40 22.97 -14.31
C PRO A 99 4.34 23.70 -13.47
N ALA A 100 3.16 23.97 -14.03
CA ALA A 100 2.04 24.60 -13.34
C ALA A 100 1.32 23.62 -12.40
N THR A 101 1.01 22.40 -12.89
CA THR A 101 0.19 21.44 -12.17
C THR A 101 0.96 20.56 -11.18
N ARG A 102 2.29 20.59 -11.18
CA ARG A 102 3.11 19.73 -10.31
C ARG A 102 3.11 20.23 -8.87
N ASN A 103 2.91 19.28 -7.94
CA ASN A 103 3.11 19.54 -6.52
C ASN A 103 4.58 19.88 -6.23
N ARG A 104 4.81 21.08 -5.69
CA ARG A 104 6.16 21.61 -5.39
C ARG A 104 6.89 20.78 -4.33
N GLU A 105 6.18 20.27 -3.33
CA GLU A 105 6.81 19.48 -2.28
C GLU A 105 7.30 18.13 -2.81
N SER A 106 6.48 17.46 -3.62
CA SER A 106 6.82 16.19 -4.25
C SER A 106 7.99 16.35 -5.22
N GLU A 107 7.97 17.40 -6.05
CA GLU A 107 9.07 17.75 -6.95
C GLU A 107 10.37 18.00 -6.17
N ALA A 108 10.34 18.85 -5.14
CA ALA A 108 11.51 19.17 -4.34
C ALA A 108 12.07 17.93 -3.62
N PHE A 109 11.20 17.06 -3.10
CA PHE A 109 11.59 15.81 -2.46
C PHE A 109 12.31 14.89 -3.44
N VAL A 110 11.71 14.60 -4.61
CA VAL A 110 12.32 13.72 -5.62
C VAL A 110 13.64 14.31 -6.16
N GLN A 111 13.69 15.62 -6.43
CA GLN A 111 14.92 16.29 -6.86
C GLN A 111 16.02 16.18 -5.80
N ARG A 112 15.68 16.34 -4.51
CA ARG A 112 16.63 16.16 -3.40
C ARG A 112 17.15 14.72 -3.34
N LEU A 113 16.29 13.72 -3.53
CA LEU A 113 16.69 12.31 -3.56
C LEU A 113 17.63 12.03 -4.73
N LEU A 114 17.30 12.49 -5.93
CA LEU A 114 18.15 12.35 -7.13
C LEU A 114 19.50 13.06 -6.95
N TRP A 115 19.52 14.22 -6.29
CA TRP A 115 20.75 14.94 -5.99
C TRP A 115 21.63 14.19 -4.97
N LEU A 116 21.03 13.60 -3.93
CA LEU A 116 21.75 12.76 -2.96
C LEU A 116 22.31 11.49 -3.60
N ARG A 117 21.51 10.87 -4.48
CA ARG A 117 21.91 9.74 -5.30
C ARG A 117 23.11 10.08 -6.19
N GLY A 118 23.06 11.21 -6.91
CA GLY A 118 24.17 11.67 -7.76
C GLY A 118 25.48 11.91 -7.00
N ARG A 119 25.42 12.08 -5.68
CA ARG A 119 26.60 12.25 -4.80
C ARG A 119 27.01 10.97 -4.05
N GLY A 120 26.35 9.83 -4.27
CA GLY A 120 26.62 8.60 -3.52
C GLY A 120 26.32 8.70 -2.01
N ARG A 121 25.48 9.67 -1.63
CA ARG A 121 25.13 9.95 -0.22
C ARG A 121 23.90 9.19 0.26
N LEU A 122 23.17 8.55 -0.64
CA LEU A 122 22.01 7.75 -0.32
C LEU A 122 22.45 6.34 0.09
N ARG A 123 21.93 5.85 1.22
CA ARG A 123 22.29 4.53 1.77
C ARG A 123 21.07 3.70 2.04
N HIS A 124 21.21 2.42 1.77
CA HIS A 124 20.22 1.40 2.05
C HIS A 124 20.69 0.50 3.19
N VAL A 125 19.78 0.14 4.10
CA VAL A 125 20.00 -0.91 5.08
C VAL A 125 18.76 -1.79 5.15
N ASN A 126 18.98 -3.09 5.00
CA ASN A 126 17.94 -4.10 5.19
C ASN A 126 17.97 -4.60 6.64
N LEU A 127 16.88 -4.40 7.38
CA LEU A 127 16.69 -4.86 8.76
C LEU A 127 15.97 -6.23 8.82
N GLY A 128 15.79 -6.90 7.70
CA GLY A 128 15.05 -8.15 7.56
C GLY A 128 13.56 -7.89 7.36
N LEU A 129 12.86 -7.37 8.37
CA LEU A 129 11.41 -7.13 8.28
C LEU A 129 11.05 -5.81 7.58
N CYS A 130 11.98 -4.86 7.57
CA CYS A 130 11.82 -3.58 6.93
C CYS A 130 13.17 -3.14 6.34
N SER A 131 13.09 -2.15 5.47
CA SER A 131 14.20 -1.61 4.72
C SER A 131 14.22 -0.10 4.96
N LEU A 132 15.39 0.47 5.19
CA LEU A 132 15.52 1.91 5.44
C LEU A 132 16.45 2.53 4.41
N VAL A 133 16.06 3.71 3.94
CA VAL A 133 16.92 4.59 3.16
C VAL A 133 17.25 5.81 3.99
N TYR A 134 18.53 6.13 4.12
CA TYR A 134 19.01 7.25 4.92
C TYR A 134 20.11 8.04 4.20
N GLU A 135 20.29 9.28 4.64
CA GLU A 135 21.33 10.16 4.13
C GLU A 135 22.64 10.03 4.92
N ALA A 136 23.73 9.69 4.22
CA ALA A 136 25.08 9.78 4.73
C ALA A 136 25.66 11.18 4.49
N PRO A 137 26.57 11.70 5.35
CA PRO A 137 27.20 13.02 5.16
C PRO A 137 28.16 13.07 3.95
N PHE A 138 28.79 11.94 3.61
CA PHE A 138 29.76 11.81 2.54
C PHE A 138 29.51 10.55 1.72
N ASP A 139 30.11 10.50 0.53
CA ASP A 139 30.13 9.32 -0.33
C ASP A 139 30.90 8.14 0.31
N ALA A 140 30.65 6.91 -0.16
CA ALA A 140 31.30 5.68 0.27
C ALA A 140 32.79 5.66 -0.03
N GLN A 141 33.14 6.20 -1.19
CA GLN A 141 34.50 6.17 -1.71
C GLN A 141 35.34 7.32 -1.14
N ALA A 142 34.70 8.26 -0.41
CA ALA A 142 35.41 9.33 0.26
C ALA A 142 36.42 8.78 1.29
N SER A 143 37.68 9.14 1.10
CA SER A 143 38.82 8.79 1.98
C SER A 143 39.36 9.98 2.75
N LEU A 144 38.65 11.12 2.74
CA LEU A 144 39.01 12.31 3.50
C LEU A 144 38.97 12.02 5.01
N TYR A 145 39.89 12.62 5.76
CA TYR A 145 39.91 12.51 7.23
C TYR A 145 38.57 12.90 7.86
N GLN A 146 37.94 13.96 7.34
CA GLN A 146 36.61 14.41 7.79
C GLN A 146 35.53 13.33 7.67
N ALA A 147 35.62 12.47 6.63
CA ALA A 147 34.66 11.39 6.39
C ALA A 147 34.98 10.11 7.17
N ARG A 148 36.24 9.90 7.58
CA ARG A 148 36.70 8.67 8.28
C ARG A 148 36.82 8.83 9.79
N CYS A 149 36.99 10.05 10.28
CA CYS A 149 37.14 10.31 11.71
C CYS A 149 35.88 9.89 12.48
N ARG A 150 36.04 8.97 13.45
CA ARG A 150 34.95 8.45 14.30
C ARG A 150 34.24 9.54 15.11
N TYR A 151 34.96 10.57 15.53
CA TYR A 151 34.42 11.65 16.35
C TYR A 151 33.60 12.66 15.55
N LEU A 152 33.77 12.71 14.22
CA LEU A 152 32.97 13.53 13.31
C LEU A 152 31.77 12.77 12.74
N GLN A 153 31.66 11.46 13.00
CA GLN A 153 30.52 10.69 12.56
C GLN A 153 29.25 11.15 13.27
N PRO A 154 28.11 11.05 12.58
CA PRO A 154 26.84 11.40 13.18
C PRO A 154 26.53 10.54 14.39
N ARG A 155 25.89 11.16 15.37
CA ARG A 155 25.44 10.48 16.59
C ARG A 155 24.22 9.62 16.26
N TRP A 156 24.05 8.54 17.01
CA TRP A 156 22.85 7.69 16.93
C TRP A 156 21.56 8.45 17.25
N SER A 157 21.63 9.50 18.07
CA SER A 157 20.50 10.41 18.35
C SER A 157 19.99 11.15 17.11
N ASP A 158 20.87 11.43 16.15
CA ASP A 158 20.56 12.23 14.98
C ASP A 158 20.15 11.35 13.79
N PHE A 159 20.24 10.02 13.95
CA PHE A 159 19.91 9.06 12.91
C PHE A 159 18.45 9.16 12.43
N PRO A 160 17.43 9.27 13.32
CA PRO A 160 16.04 9.38 12.87
C PRO A 160 15.78 10.58 11.95
N GLY A 161 16.47 11.71 12.17
CA GLY A 161 16.35 12.90 11.33
C GLY A 161 17.00 12.78 9.95
N ARG A 162 17.74 11.68 9.69
CA ARG A 162 18.42 11.41 8.41
C ARG A 162 17.75 10.31 7.61
N VAL A 163 16.74 9.65 8.17
CA VAL A 163 15.95 8.64 7.47
C VAL A 163 15.08 9.37 6.44
N LEU A 164 15.17 8.94 5.19
CA LEU A 164 14.46 9.52 4.06
C LEU A 164 13.20 8.73 3.73
N ASP A 165 13.30 7.40 3.75
CA ASP A 165 12.19 6.51 3.43
C ASP A 165 12.28 5.18 4.20
N VAL A 166 11.11 4.58 4.40
CA VAL A 166 10.90 3.29 5.02
C VAL A 166 10.19 2.37 4.03
N GLY A 167 10.89 1.30 3.68
CA GLY A 167 10.40 0.21 2.87
C GLY A 167 9.78 -0.89 3.74
N PHE A 168 8.51 -1.19 3.51
CA PHE A 168 7.79 -2.23 4.24
C PHE A 168 6.74 -2.87 3.33
N VAL A 169 6.69 -4.21 3.30
CA VAL A 169 5.72 -5.00 2.51
C VAL A 169 5.73 -4.58 1.02
N GLY A 170 6.90 -4.64 0.40
CA GLY A 170 7.09 -4.48 -1.05
C GLY A 170 7.00 -3.06 -1.58
N ARG A 171 6.79 -2.05 -0.73
CA ARG A 171 6.65 -0.65 -1.15
C ARG A 171 7.48 0.31 -0.30
N TRP A 172 7.77 1.46 -0.88
CA TRP A 172 8.39 2.61 -0.22
C TRP A 172 7.30 3.58 0.22
N TRP A 173 7.13 3.74 1.54
CA TRP A 173 5.95 4.41 2.08
C TRP A 173 6.02 5.93 1.99
N VAL A 174 7.19 6.52 2.22
CA VAL A 174 7.35 7.99 2.18
C VAL A 174 7.33 8.47 0.74
N LEU A 175 8.10 7.85 -0.16
CA LEU A 175 8.08 8.18 -1.58
C LEU A 175 6.68 8.01 -2.17
N GLY A 176 6.01 6.88 -1.89
CA GLY A 176 4.65 6.64 -2.35
C GLY A 176 3.64 7.65 -1.81
N ALA A 177 3.73 8.03 -0.53
CA ALA A 177 2.85 9.04 0.05
C ALA A 177 3.08 10.43 -0.58
N ARG A 178 4.35 10.80 -0.82
CA ARG A 178 4.70 12.08 -1.47
C ARG A 178 4.30 12.11 -2.95
N MET A 179 4.28 10.96 -3.61
CA MET A 179 3.92 10.87 -5.03
C MET A 179 2.42 10.69 -5.29
N ARG A 180 1.61 10.47 -4.26
CA ARG A 180 0.17 10.18 -4.39
C ARG A 180 -0.60 11.30 -5.11
N ASP A 181 -0.38 12.55 -4.71
CA ASP A 181 -1.07 13.73 -5.22
C ASP A 181 -0.05 14.68 -5.90
N CYS A 182 0.82 14.11 -6.74
CA CYS A 182 1.91 14.86 -7.40
C CYS A 182 1.42 15.76 -8.54
N ASP A 183 0.18 15.59 -8.98
CA ASP A 183 -0.53 16.33 -10.04
C ASP A 183 -1.42 17.46 -9.53
N ILE A 184 -1.44 17.70 -8.22
CA ILE A 184 -2.19 18.78 -7.59
C ILE A 184 -1.21 19.83 -7.08
N ASN A 185 -1.35 21.06 -7.57
CA ASN A 185 -0.60 22.21 -7.07
C ASN A 185 -1.51 23.11 -6.21
N ASP A 186 -1.41 22.96 -4.89
CA ASP A 186 -2.21 23.73 -3.92
C ASP A 186 -2.00 25.26 -4.02
N ASP A 187 -0.84 25.70 -4.52
CA ASP A 187 -0.52 27.12 -4.71
C ASP A 187 -1.51 27.81 -5.66
N GLU A 188 -2.02 27.08 -6.66
CA GLU A 188 -2.99 27.61 -7.63
C GLU A 188 -4.33 27.94 -6.96
N PHE A 189 -4.71 27.20 -5.92
CA PHE A 189 -6.03 27.27 -5.28
C PHE A 189 -6.08 28.20 -4.07
N LEU A 190 -4.99 28.88 -3.72
CA LEU A 190 -4.93 29.78 -2.55
C LEU A 190 -5.90 30.97 -2.63
N HIS A 191 -6.31 31.37 -3.83
CA HIS A 191 -7.27 32.44 -4.05
C HIS A 191 -8.72 32.04 -3.70
N LEU A 192 -8.99 30.75 -3.49
CA LEU A 192 -10.31 30.23 -3.17
C LEU A 192 -10.57 30.22 -1.65
N PRO A 193 -11.83 30.42 -1.21
CA PRO A 193 -12.20 30.29 0.18
C PRO A 193 -11.95 28.87 0.72
N ALA A 194 -11.77 28.74 2.03
CA ALA A 194 -11.38 27.48 2.68
C ALA A 194 -12.29 26.28 2.36
N HIS A 195 -13.60 26.50 2.23
CA HIS A 195 -14.55 25.43 1.94
C HIS A 195 -14.46 24.86 0.52
N LEU A 196 -13.80 25.56 -0.42
CA LEU A 196 -13.59 25.08 -1.79
C LEU A 196 -12.21 24.43 -2.00
N ARG A 197 -11.31 24.56 -1.03
CA ARG A 197 -9.95 23.98 -1.09
C ARG A 197 -9.90 22.53 -0.58
N VAL A 198 -10.94 22.08 0.13
CA VAL A 198 -10.99 20.73 0.66
C VAL A 198 -11.69 19.82 -0.34
N VAL A 199 -10.98 18.82 -0.86
CA VAL A 199 -11.53 17.79 -1.74
C VAL A 199 -11.77 16.51 -0.94
N GLY A 200 -13.03 16.11 -0.82
CA GLY A 200 -13.44 14.86 -0.19
C GLY A 200 -13.45 13.69 -1.19
N PRO A 201 -13.31 12.43 -0.73
CA PRO A 201 -13.31 11.27 -1.62
C PRO A 201 -14.63 11.13 -2.39
N GLN A 202 -15.77 11.53 -1.80
CA GLN A 202 -17.07 11.51 -2.47
C GLN A 202 -17.14 12.45 -3.68
N GLN A 203 -16.35 13.53 -3.69
CA GLN A 203 -16.31 14.50 -4.80
C GLN A 203 -15.50 13.98 -5.99
N LEU A 204 -14.64 12.97 -5.79
CA LEU A 204 -13.86 12.34 -6.85
C LEU A 204 -14.67 11.30 -7.63
N HIS A 205 -15.79 10.82 -7.09
CA HIS A 205 -16.66 9.85 -7.74
C HIS A 205 -17.74 10.55 -8.58
N SER A 206 -17.78 10.28 -9.88
CA SER A 206 -18.66 10.99 -10.83
C SER A 206 -20.13 10.57 -10.77
N GLU A 207 -20.46 9.43 -10.16
CA GLU A 207 -21.80 8.82 -10.17
C GLU A 207 -22.91 9.78 -9.74
N THR A 208 -22.67 10.55 -8.68
CA THR A 208 -23.67 11.51 -8.17
C THR A 208 -23.86 12.70 -9.11
N ASN A 209 -22.77 13.19 -9.69
CA ASN A 209 -22.80 14.30 -10.64
C ASN A 209 -23.50 13.91 -11.94
N GLU A 210 -23.22 12.71 -12.46
CA GLU A 210 -23.88 12.16 -13.65
C GLU A 210 -25.39 12.00 -13.42
N ARG A 211 -25.78 11.43 -12.28
CA ARG A 211 -27.20 11.31 -11.91
C ARG A 211 -27.88 12.68 -11.84
N LEU A 212 -27.27 13.65 -11.16
CA LEU A 212 -27.84 15.01 -11.04
C LEU A 212 -27.89 15.72 -12.42
N PHE A 213 -26.93 15.44 -13.30
CA PHE A 213 -26.93 15.95 -14.66
C PHE A 213 -28.12 15.39 -15.46
N ASP A 214 -28.41 14.10 -15.34
CA ASP A 214 -29.56 13.47 -16.01
C ASP A 214 -30.90 14.01 -15.49
N GLU A 215 -30.98 14.35 -14.21
CA GLU A 215 -32.17 14.93 -13.60
C GLU A 215 -32.59 16.26 -14.23
N LYS A 216 -31.63 17.01 -14.80
CA LYS A 216 -31.90 18.26 -15.51
C LYS A 216 -32.81 18.07 -16.73
N TYR A 217 -32.77 16.89 -17.37
CA TYR A 217 -33.58 16.60 -18.56
C TYR A 217 -34.97 16.08 -18.23
N LYS A 218 -35.31 15.92 -16.95
CA LYS A 218 -36.66 15.51 -16.55
C LYS A 218 -37.66 16.61 -16.92
N PRO A 219 -38.78 16.27 -17.57
CA PRO A 219 -39.79 17.24 -17.93
C PRO A 219 -40.37 17.90 -16.67
N VAL A 220 -40.61 19.20 -16.74
CA VAL A 220 -41.31 19.93 -15.68
C VAL A 220 -42.77 19.50 -15.71
N VAL A 221 -43.26 18.94 -14.62
CA VAL A 221 -44.68 18.60 -14.45
C VAL A 221 -45.39 19.85 -13.94
N LEU A 222 -46.27 20.42 -14.76
CA LEU A 222 -47.15 21.53 -14.36
C LEU A 222 -48.29 20.99 -13.51
N THR A 223 -48.66 21.70 -12.45
CA THR A 223 -49.86 21.39 -11.68
C THR A 223 -51.10 21.87 -12.44
N ASP A 224 -52.25 21.22 -12.23
CA ASP A 224 -53.50 21.57 -12.92
C ASP A 224 -53.84 23.06 -12.74
N ASP A 225 -53.64 23.62 -11.54
CA ASP A 225 -53.84 25.06 -11.28
C ASP A 225 -52.98 25.97 -12.17
N GLN A 226 -51.75 25.55 -12.51
CA GLN A 226 -50.84 26.31 -13.37
C GLN A 226 -51.24 26.20 -14.84
N VAL A 227 -51.75 25.03 -15.23
CA VAL A 227 -52.31 24.81 -16.56
C VAL A 227 -53.58 25.63 -16.73
N ASP A 228 -54.48 25.62 -15.75
CA ASP A 228 -55.72 26.37 -15.76
C ASP A 228 -55.47 27.88 -15.77
N GLN A 229 -54.49 28.35 -14.99
CA GLN A 229 -54.08 29.75 -15.02
C GLN A 229 -53.53 30.15 -16.40
N ALA A 230 -52.68 29.32 -17.01
CA ALA A 230 -52.14 29.60 -18.35
C ALA A 230 -53.25 29.59 -19.42
N LEU A 231 -54.19 28.64 -19.36
CA LEU A 231 -55.33 28.57 -20.26
C LEU A 231 -56.25 29.78 -20.11
N TRP A 232 -56.49 30.24 -18.88
CA TRP A 232 -57.28 31.43 -18.62
C TRP A 232 -56.61 32.69 -19.19
N GLU A 233 -55.29 32.84 -18.99
CA GLU A 233 -54.51 33.94 -19.55
C GLU A 233 -54.55 33.95 -21.08
N GLU A 234 -54.41 32.79 -21.72
CA GLU A 234 -54.57 32.67 -23.18
C GLU A 234 -55.99 33.06 -23.62
N GLN A 235 -57.02 32.62 -22.89
CA GLN A 235 -58.41 32.93 -23.20
C GLN A 235 -58.70 34.44 -23.11
N VAL A 236 -58.14 35.11 -22.10
CA VAL A 236 -58.24 36.57 -21.95
C VAL A 236 -57.54 37.28 -23.11
N LEU A 237 -56.32 36.87 -23.47
CA LEU A 237 -55.58 37.46 -24.60
C LEU A 237 -56.32 37.27 -25.94
N GLN A 238 -56.97 36.13 -26.15
CA GLN A 238 -57.78 35.89 -27.34
C GLN A 238 -59.02 36.79 -27.37
N LYS A 239 -59.65 37.02 -26.21
CA LYS A 239 -60.79 37.93 -26.10
C LYS A 239 -60.39 39.36 -26.41
N GLU A 240 -59.29 39.84 -25.85
CA GLU A 240 -58.76 41.18 -26.14
C GLU A 240 -58.43 41.37 -27.62
N LYS A 241 -57.84 40.36 -28.28
CA LYS A 241 -57.58 40.40 -29.72
C LYS A 241 -58.87 40.51 -30.53
N LYS A 242 -59.91 39.75 -30.17
CA LYS A 242 -61.22 39.81 -30.83
C LYS A 242 -61.88 41.18 -30.64
N ASP A 243 -61.83 41.73 -29.43
CA ASP A 243 -62.42 43.03 -29.13
C ASP A 243 -61.70 44.15 -29.91
N ARG A 244 -60.37 44.09 -30.01
CA ARG A 244 -59.61 45.02 -30.88
C ARG A 244 -59.96 44.88 -32.36
N LEU A 245 -60.14 43.66 -32.86
CA LEU A 245 -60.56 43.42 -34.23
C LEU A 245 -61.99 43.95 -34.50
N ALA A 246 -62.93 43.70 -33.59
CA ALA A 246 -64.29 44.21 -33.68
C ALA A 246 -64.33 45.74 -33.65
N LEU A 247 -63.53 46.38 -32.79
CA LEU A 247 -63.37 47.83 -32.77
C LEU A 247 -62.80 48.36 -34.09
N SER A 248 -61.80 47.68 -34.67
CA SER A 248 -61.24 48.08 -35.97
C SER A 248 -62.25 47.92 -37.12
N GLN A 249 -63.07 46.88 -37.10
CA GLN A 249 -64.15 46.65 -38.08
C GLN A 249 -65.27 47.68 -37.93
N ALA A 250 -65.72 47.96 -36.69
CA ALA A 250 -66.70 48.99 -36.41
C ALA A 250 -66.20 50.37 -36.86
N HIS A 251 -64.93 50.70 -36.61
CA HIS A 251 -64.31 51.94 -37.09
C HIS A 251 -64.27 52.01 -38.63
N SER A 252 -64.03 50.89 -39.32
CA SER A 252 -64.07 50.83 -40.79
C SER A 252 -65.48 50.97 -41.37
N LEU A 253 -66.50 50.45 -40.70
CA LEU A 253 -67.91 50.59 -41.10
C LEU A 253 -68.42 52.01 -40.86
N VAL A 254 -68.07 52.64 -39.74
CA VAL A 254 -68.38 54.06 -39.46
C VAL A 254 -67.69 54.99 -40.47
N GLN A 255 -66.47 54.66 -40.92
CA GLN A 255 -65.82 55.38 -42.02
C GLN A 255 -66.50 55.18 -43.39
N ALA A 256 -67.23 54.07 -43.60
CA ALA A 256 -67.97 53.80 -44.82
C ALA A 256 -69.37 54.45 -44.85
N GLU A 257 -69.98 54.70 -43.69
CA GLU A 257 -71.29 55.38 -43.55
C GLU A 257 -71.20 56.91 -43.40
N ALA A 258 -70.01 57.49 -43.28
CA ALA A 258 -69.83 58.94 -43.29
C ALA A 258 -70.13 59.51 -44.70
N PRO A 259 -71.07 60.46 -44.86
CA PRO A 259 -71.43 61.00 -46.17
C PRO A 259 -70.29 61.85 -46.74
N ARG A 260 -70.08 61.76 -48.06
CA ARG A 260 -69.20 62.67 -48.83
C ARG A 260 -69.75 64.08 -48.87
#